data_AF-A0A176ZFJ9-F1
#
_entry.id   AF-A0A176ZFJ9-F1
#
_cell.length_a   1.000
_cell.length_b   1.000
_cell.length_c   1.000
_cell.angle_alpha   90.00
_cell.angle_beta   90.00
_cell.angle_gamma   90.00
#
_symmetry.space_group_name_H-M   'P 1'
#
loop_
_entity.id
_entity.type
_entity.pdbx_description
1 polymer ?
#
loop_
_entity_poly.entity_id
_entity_poly.type
_entity_poly.pdbx_seq_one_letter_code
_entity_poly.pdbx_strand_id
1 'polypeptide(L)'
;MSTSHEGIDLDVSTLADWVGAAAATLMPLVEAIRNHVFAAERIHADDTTVPVLAKGKTRTGRLWTYLWTVPALQEHLLCYG
;
A
#
# COMPACT_ATOMS: atom_id res chain seq x y z
N MET A 1 -7.92 -23.09 9.70
CA MET A 1 -8.70 -22.62 8.53
C MET A 1 -7.73 -22.73 7.35
N SER A 2 -7.79 -23.83 6.62
CA SER A 2 -6.81 -24.19 5.58
C SER A 2 -7.07 -23.36 4.32
N THR A 3 -6.08 -22.61 3.84
CA THR A 3 -6.13 -21.95 2.54
C THR A 3 -5.73 -22.95 1.44
N SER A 4 -6.60 -23.92 1.18
CA SER A 4 -6.44 -24.94 0.13
C SER A 4 -6.84 -24.44 -1.26
N HIS A 5 -6.18 -23.43 -1.80
CA HIS A 5 -6.48 -22.98 -3.18
C HIS A 5 -5.55 -23.57 -4.25
N GLU A 6 -4.51 -24.34 -3.87
CA GLU A 6 -3.61 -25.01 -4.81
C GLU A 6 -3.20 -26.44 -4.38
N GLY A 7 -3.91 -27.02 -3.41
CA GLY A 7 -3.61 -28.36 -2.87
C GLY A 7 -2.40 -28.42 -1.92
N ILE A 8 -1.78 -27.27 -1.62
CA ILE A 8 -0.70 -27.16 -0.64
C ILE A 8 -1.31 -26.81 0.73
N ASP A 9 -1.10 -27.67 1.73
CA ASP A 9 -1.47 -27.38 3.12
C ASP A 9 -0.39 -26.48 3.74
N LEU A 10 -0.66 -25.18 3.78
CA LEU A 10 0.18 -24.17 4.41
C LEU A 10 -0.61 -23.49 5.51
N ASP A 11 -0.01 -23.40 6.69
CA ASP A 11 -0.61 -22.66 7.79
C ASP A 11 -0.59 -21.15 7.50
N VAL A 12 -1.67 -20.48 7.89
CA VAL A 12 -1.82 -19.02 7.71
C VAL A 12 -0.70 -18.25 8.41
N SER A 13 -0.18 -18.75 9.54
CA SER A 13 0.96 -18.14 10.23
C SER A 13 2.22 -18.16 9.37
N THR A 14 2.49 -19.26 8.66
CA THR A 14 3.65 -19.37 7.78
C THR A 14 3.57 -18.37 6.64
N LEU A 15 2.41 -18.24 6.00
CA LEU A 15 2.20 -17.25 4.96
C LEU A 15 2.32 -15.81 5.51
N ALA A 16 1.76 -15.56 6.69
CA ALA A 16 1.85 -14.26 7.34
C ALA A 16 3.30 -13.89 7.69
N ASP A 17 4.10 -14.84 8.16
CA ASP A 17 5.52 -14.65 8.46
C ASP A 17 6.32 -14.33 7.19
N TRP A 18 6.04 -15.02 6.08
CA TRP A 18 6.68 -14.74 4.79
C TRP A 18 6.33 -13.35 4.25
N VAL A 19 5.04 -12.98 4.30
CA VAL A 19 4.59 -11.64 3.91
C VAL A 19 5.24 -10.57 4.79
N GLY A 20 5.33 -10.82 6.11
CA GLY A 20 5.99 -9.94 7.05
C GLY A 20 7.48 -9.76 6.76
N ALA A 21 8.20 -10.86 6.48
CA ALA A 21 9.61 -10.83 6.12
C ALA A 21 9.86 -10.09 4.80
N ALA A 22 9.02 -10.33 3.78
CA ALA A 22 9.09 -9.63 2.51
C ALA A 22 8.85 -8.12 2.69
N ALA A 23 7.83 -7.74 3.47
CA ALA A 23 7.54 -6.35 3.79
C ALA A 23 8.72 -5.67 4.51
N ALA A 24 9.29 -6.33 5.52
CA ALA A 24 10.46 -5.81 6.25
C ALA A 24 11.68 -5.63 5.32
N THR A 25 11.91 -6.59 4.41
CA THR A 25 13.00 -6.53 3.44
C THR A 25 12.88 -5.34 2.48
N LEU A 26 11.65 -4.96 2.12
CA LEU A 26 11.38 -3.86 1.20
C LEU A 26 11.40 -2.47 1.86
N MET A 27 11.62 -2.36 3.17
CA MET A 27 11.62 -1.06 3.87
C MET A 27 12.57 0.00 3.27
N PRO A 28 13.81 -0.32 2.84
CA PRO A 28 14.68 0.68 2.22
C PRO A 28 14.09 1.28 0.93
N LEU A 29 13.35 0.47 0.15
CA LEU A 29 12.66 0.96 -1.04
C LEU A 29 11.49 1.86 -0.68
N VAL A 30 10.74 1.51 0.36
CA VAL A 30 9.65 2.35 0.90
C VAL A 30 10.19 3.72 1.31
N GLU A 31 11.34 3.77 1.96
CA GLU A 31 12.00 5.03 2.36
C GLU A 31 12.48 5.84 1.15
N ALA A 32 13.06 5.19 0.14
CA ALA A 32 13.48 5.85 -1.09
C ALA A 32 12.30 6.46 -1.86
N ILE A 33 11.20 5.71 -2.01
CA ILE A 33 9.97 6.18 -2.65
C ILE A 33 9.37 7.33 -1.84
N ARG A 34 9.34 7.24 -0.50
CA ARG A 34 8.88 8.31 0.36
C ARG A 34 9.68 9.59 0.13
N ASN A 35 11.01 9.52 0.20
CA ASN A 35 11.86 10.70 -0.01
C ASN A 35 11.64 11.31 -1.40
N HIS A 36 11.48 10.48 -2.43
CA HIS A 36 11.21 10.94 -3.79
C HIS A 36 9.86 11.66 -3.92
N VAL A 37 8.78 11.06 -3.42
CA VAL A 37 7.43 11.65 -3.47
C VAL A 37 7.37 12.96 -2.68
N PHE A 38 8.01 13.02 -1.52
CA PHE A 38 7.99 14.22 -0.66
C PHE A 38 8.92 15.35 -1.14
N ALA A 39 9.81 15.09 -2.10
CA ALA A 39 10.60 16.13 -2.77
C ALA A 39 9.83 16.83 -3.90
N ALA A 40 8.62 16.37 -4.23
CA ALA A 40 7.78 16.96 -5.26
C ALA A 40 7.23 18.34 -4.85
N GLU A 41 7.08 19.24 -5.83
CA GLU A 41 6.37 20.52 -5.64
C GLU A 41 4.88 20.33 -5.34
N ARG A 42 4.27 19.30 -5.94
CA ARG A 42 2.85 18.94 -5.77
C ARG A 42 2.69 17.43 -5.59
N ILE A 43 1.86 17.05 -4.62
CA ILE A 43 1.55 15.66 -4.27
C ILE A 43 0.04 15.46 -4.39
N HIS A 44 -0.35 14.39 -5.08
CA HIS A 44 -1.74 13.91 -5.10
C HIS A 44 -1.84 12.73 -4.13
N ALA A 45 -2.78 12.82 -3.19
CA ALA A 45 -3.02 11.78 -2.20
C ALA A 45 -4.44 11.23 -2.36
N ASP A 46 -4.56 9.91 -2.38
CA ASP A 46 -5.84 9.22 -2.25
C ASP A 46 -5.96 8.61 -0.86
N ASP A 47 -7.15 8.69 -0.27
CA ASP A 47 -7.51 8.15 1.05
C ASP A 47 -8.70 7.21 0.89
N THR A 48 -8.40 5.92 0.69
CA THR A 48 -9.41 4.88 0.48
C THR A 48 -9.64 4.11 1.77
N THR A 49 -10.90 4.06 2.24
CA THR A 49 -11.26 3.24 3.40
C THR A 49 -11.42 1.77 3.02
N VAL A 50 -10.96 0.86 3.88
CA VAL A 50 -11.02 -0.59 3.66
C VAL A 50 -11.51 -1.33 4.91
N PRO A 51 -12.34 -2.37 4.79
CA PRO A 51 -12.72 -3.19 5.93
C PRO A 51 -11.53 -4.08 6.35
N VAL A 52 -11.11 -3.97 7.61
CA VAL A 52 -10.01 -4.75 8.18
C VAL A 52 -10.55 -5.69 9.26
N LEU A 53 -10.22 -6.97 9.16
CA LEU A 53 -10.52 -7.93 10.21
C LEU A 53 -9.62 -7.69 11.43
N ALA A 54 -10.22 -7.32 12.55
CA ALA A 54 -9.58 -7.28 13.86
C ALA A 54 -10.17 -8.39 14.74
N LYS A 55 -9.64 -8.59 15.96
CA LYS A 55 -10.07 -9.65 16.91
C LYS A 55 -11.59 -9.79 17.01
N GLY A 56 -12.16 -10.71 16.23
CA GLY A 56 -13.60 -11.01 16.15
C GLY A 56 -14.50 -9.89 15.59
N LYS A 57 -13.96 -8.79 15.06
CA LYS A 57 -14.76 -7.67 14.54
C LYS A 57 -14.08 -6.93 13.39
N THR A 58 -14.88 -6.45 12.44
CA THR A 58 -14.39 -5.58 11.37
C THR A 58 -14.17 -4.17 11.90
N ARG A 59 -13.08 -3.54 11.47
CA ARG A 59 -12.78 -2.13 11.70
C ARG A 59 -12.53 -1.44 10.36
N THR A 60 -12.81 -0.15 10.27
CA THR A 60 -12.41 0.66 9.12
C THR A 60 -10.91 0.93 9.19
N GLY A 61 -10.15 0.33 8.27
CA GLY A 61 -8.78 0.73 7.94
C GLY A 61 -8.75 1.78 6.85
N ARG A 62 -7.56 2.35 6.61
CA ARG A 62 -7.32 3.33 5.56
C ARG A 62 -6.09 2.93 4.77
N LEU A 63 -6.19 3.02 3.45
CA LEU A 63 -5.09 2.90 2.52
C LEU A 63 -4.83 4.28 1.93
N TRP A 64 -3.59 4.73 2.02
CA TRP A 64 -3.13 5.97 1.39
C TRP A 64 -2.24 5.64 0.20
N THR A 65 -2.51 6.27 -0.93
CA THR A 65 -1.59 6.25 -2.08
C THR A 65 -1.16 7.67 -2.40
N TYR A 66 0.14 7.84 -2.68
CA TYR A 66 0.72 9.12 -3.03
C TYR A 66 1.31 9.04 -4.43
N LEU A 67 0.93 10.01 -5.26
CA LEU A 67 1.40 10.15 -6.62
C LEU A 67 2.01 11.52 -6.78
N TRP A 68 3.19 11.54 -7.40
CA TRP A 68 3.85 12.75 -7.85
C TRP A 68 3.74 12.83 -9.36
N THR A 69 3.52 14.03 -9.88
CA THR A 69 3.50 14.33 -11.31
C THR A 69 4.73 15.14 -11.67
N VAL A 70 5.38 14.82 -12.80
CA VAL A 70 6.44 15.68 -13.35
C VAL A 70 5.88 17.03 -13.78
N PRO A 71 6.64 18.14 -13.64
CA PRO A 71 6.15 19.48 -13.97
C PRO A 71 5.57 19.62 -15.39
N ALA A 72 6.14 18.91 -16.37
CA ALA A 72 5.69 18.92 -17.77
C ALA A 72 4.28 18.35 -18.00
N LEU A 73 3.72 17.60 -17.04
CA LEU A 73 2.34 17.08 -17.09
C LEU A 73 1.38 17.87 -16.18
N GLN A 74 1.88 18.85 -15.42
CA GLN A 74 1.10 19.56 -14.41
C GLN A 74 0.10 20.55 -15.01
N GLU A 75 0.40 21.14 -16.16
CA GLU A 75 -0.50 22.10 -16.84
C GLU A 75 -1.77 21.44 -17.39
N HIS A 76 -1.70 20.16 -17.81
CA HIS A 76 -2.84 19.45 -18.40
C HIS A 76 -3.83 18.84 -17.38
N LEU A 77 -3.39 18.58 -16.14
CA LEU A 77 -4.26 18.04 -15.08
C LEU A 77 -5.02 19.12 -14.30
N LEU A 78 -4.61 20.39 -14.37
CA LEU A 78 -5.28 21.51 -13.69
C LEU A 78 -6.67 21.85 -14.27
N CYS A 79 -6.93 21.51 -15.54
CA CYS A 79 -8.19 21.84 -16.22
C CYS A 79 -9.34 20.84 -15.98
N TYR A 80 -9.11 19.76 -15.21
CA TYR A 80 -10.10 18.70 -14.96
C TYR A 80 -10.45 18.51 -13.48
N GLY A 81 -10.07 19.46 -12.61
CA GLY A 81 -10.40 19.48 -11.17
C GLY A 81 -11.47 20.52 -10.85
#